data_AF-A0A7X6ZNV9-F1
#
_entry.id   AF-A0A7X6ZNV9-F1
#
_cell.length_a   1.000
_cell.length_b   1.000
_cell.length_c   1.000
_cell.angle_alpha   90.00
_cell.angle_beta   90.00
_cell.angle_gamma   90.00
#
_symmetry.space_group_name_H-M   'P 1'
#
loop_
_entity.id
_entity.type
_entity.pdbx_description
1 polymer ?
#
loop_
_entity_poly.entity_id
_entity_poly.type
_entity_poly.pdbx_seq_one_letter_code
_entity_poly.pdbx_strand_id
1 'polypeptide(L)'
;MNLIVIPYDCDNYYFRPDTTMVHEARDFYCPDEISVLEAAPCLCIKICKSGKAISKRFARRYYDAIGFGVTLYAGNILAQGELFSLTRSTSFDATTVIPIPLSPAERLQELCPDITSEHIGKWMEKISHNNLLRIGDMLIFELAPRSIVDKSLPYTLEWRGQELFSFNIC
;
A
#
# COMPACT_ATOMS: atom_id res chain seq x y z
N MET A 1 -5.80 12.25 -5.19
CA MET A 1 -4.60 11.75 -4.49
C MET A 1 -4.20 10.44 -5.17
N ASN A 2 -2.92 10.12 -5.29
CA ASN A 2 -2.48 8.87 -5.91
C ASN A 2 -2.04 7.88 -4.84
N LEU A 3 -2.45 6.62 -4.98
CA LEU A 3 -1.87 5.51 -4.23
C LEU A 3 -0.89 4.80 -5.17
N ILE A 4 0.40 4.82 -4.81
CA ILE A 4 1.47 4.30 -5.65
C ILE A 4 2.03 3.07 -4.96
N VAL A 5 1.74 1.89 -5.49
CA VAL A 5 2.13 0.61 -4.91
C VAL A 5 3.47 0.16 -5.48
N ILE A 6 4.40 -0.12 -4.57
CA ILE A 6 5.67 -0.79 -4.82
C ILE A 6 5.49 -2.24 -4.34
N PRO A 7 5.33 -3.22 -5.25
CA PRO A 7 5.08 -4.60 -4.87
C PRO A 7 6.30 -5.24 -4.21
N TYR A 8 6.05 -6.28 -3.42
CA TYR A 8 7.11 -7.01 -2.73
C TYR A 8 8.08 -7.64 -3.73
N ASP A 9 9.38 -7.47 -3.49
CA ASP A 9 10.47 -7.99 -4.34
C ASP A 9 10.30 -7.68 -5.83
N CYS A 10 9.78 -6.48 -6.13
CA CYS A 10 9.54 -6.01 -7.50
C CYS A 10 10.36 -4.76 -7.78
N ASP A 11 10.88 -4.66 -9.00
CA ASP A 11 11.58 -3.46 -9.48
C ASP A 11 10.62 -2.45 -10.13
N ASN A 12 9.31 -2.67 -10.07
CA ASN A 12 8.31 -1.81 -10.71
C ASN A 12 7.26 -1.25 -9.73
N TYR A 13 6.40 -0.36 -10.22
CA TYR A 13 5.31 0.24 -9.44
C TYR A 13 4.06 0.38 -10.28
N TYR A 14 2.90 0.46 -9.62
CA TYR A 14 1.64 0.74 -10.29
C TYR A 14 0.76 1.66 -9.43
N PHE A 15 -0.28 2.21 -10.03
CA PHE A 15 -1.20 3.13 -9.38
C PHE A 15 -2.51 2.44 -9.02
N ARG A 16 -3.06 2.79 -7.86
CA ARG A 16 -4.46 2.54 -7.50
C ARG A 16 -5.19 3.89 -7.39
N PRO A 17 -6.48 3.95 -7.73
CA PRO A 17 -7.29 5.14 -7.46
C PRO A 17 -7.44 5.35 -5.95
N ASP A 18 -7.57 6.60 -5.50
CA ASP A 18 -7.72 6.91 -4.08
C ASP A 18 -9.02 6.36 -3.47
N THR A 19 -10.03 6.07 -4.29
CA THR A 19 -11.29 5.44 -3.89
C THR A 19 -11.12 4.04 -3.30
N THR A 20 -9.99 3.36 -3.53
CA THR A 20 -9.74 2.05 -2.91
C THR A 20 -9.32 2.15 -1.46
N MET A 21 -8.93 3.34 -0.98
CA MET A 21 -8.41 3.51 0.36
C MET A 21 -9.54 3.68 1.39
N VAL A 22 -9.41 2.98 2.50
CA VAL A 22 -10.20 3.20 3.71
C VAL A 22 -9.29 3.54 4.89
N HIS A 23 -9.78 4.43 5.75
CA HIS A 23 -9.02 5.02 6.86
C HIS A 23 -9.19 4.26 8.19
N GLU A 24 -9.97 3.19 8.20
CA GLU A 24 -10.31 2.40 9.36
C GLU A 24 -10.39 0.93 8.96
N ALA A 25 -10.06 0.03 9.90
CA ALA A 25 -10.22 -1.41 9.74
C ALA A 25 -11.69 -1.81 9.95
N ARG A 26 -12.56 -1.33 9.07
CA ARG A 26 -13.97 -1.73 9.02
C ARG A 26 -14.13 -3.06 8.28
N ASP A 27 -15.26 -3.71 8.50
CA ASP A 27 -15.62 -4.93 7.78
C ASP A 27 -15.49 -4.73 6.26
N PHE A 28 -14.89 -5.71 5.61
CA PHE A 28 -14.62 -5.73 4.19
C PHE A 28 -15.63 -6.60 3.48
N TYR A 29 -16.48 -5.98 2.66
CA TYR A 29 -17.49 -6.67 1.86
C TYR A 29 -16.86 -7.15 0.56
N CYS A 30 -16.54 -8.44 0.47
CA CYS A 30 -15.88 -9.04 -0.68
C CYS A 30 -16.92 -9.33 -1.78
N PRO A 31 -16.76 -8.81 -3.01
CA PRO A 31 -17.66 -9.15 -4.11
C PRO A 31 -17.73 -10.66 -4.41
N ASP A 32 -18.92 -11.18 -4.69
CA ASP A 32 -19.19 -12.61 -4.95
C ASP A 32 -18.32 -13.21 -6.07
N GLU A 33 -17.98 -12.42 -7.09
CA GLU A 33 -17.17 -12.86 -8.24
C GLU A 33 -15.69 -13.11 -7.87
N ILE A 34 -15.24 -12.60 -6.73
CA ILE A 34 -13.90 -12.83 -6.24
C ILE A 34 -13.91 -14.20 -5.56
N SER A 35 -13.40 -15.23 -6.21
CA SER A 35 -13.26 -16.56 -5.60
C SER A 35 -11.97 -16.68 -4.78
N VAL A 36 -10.93 -15.94 -5.13
CA VAL A 36 -9.64 -15.91 -4.42
C VAL A 36 -9.34 -14.47 -4.00
N LEU A 37 -9.26 -14.21 -2.71
CA LEU A 37 -8.83 -12.93 -2.15
C LEU A 37 -7.39 -13.08 -1.66
N GLU A 38 -6.52 -12.18 -2.07
CA GLU A 38 -5.13 -12.13 -1.59
C GLU A 38 -4.87 -10.83 -0.84
N ALA A 39 -3.97 -10.87 0.14
CA ALA A 39 -3.54 -9.72 0.93
C ALA A 39 -2.01 -9.60 0.92
N ALA A 40 -1.50 -8.37 0.82
CA ALA A 40 -0.12 -8.04 1.10
C ALA A 40 -0.04 -6.98 2.20
N PRO A 41 0.66 -7.27 3.33
CA PRO A 41 0.92 -6.26 4.35
C PRO A 41 1.78 -5.16 3.76
N CYS A 42 1.53 -3.90 4.10
CA CYS A 42 2.24 -2.77 3.52
C CYS A 42 2.59 -1.67 4.52
N LEU A 43 3.65 -0.93 4.20
CA LEU A 43 3.98 0.34 4.83
C LEU A 43 3.62 1.49 3.87
N CYS A 44 2.78 2.40 4.33
CA CYS A 44 2.44 3.63 3.64
C CYS A 44 3.39 4.76 4.07
N ILE A 45 3.86 5.55 3.09
CA ILE A 45 4.60 6.80 3.27
C ILE A 45 3.78 7.94 2.64
N LYS A 46 3.35 8.91 3.44
CA LYS A 46 2.53 10.05 2.98
C LYS A 46 3.41 11.18 2.47
N ILE A 47 3.15 11.60 1.22
CA ILE A 47 3.81 12.74 0.60
C ILE A 47 3.24 14.05 1.17
N CYS A 48 4.13 14.91 1.69
CA CYS A 48 3.78 16.18 2.31
C CYS A 48 4.15 17.41 1.46
N LYS A 49 4.86 17.20 0.35
CA LYS A 49 5.28 18.26 -0.57
C LYS A 49 5.18 17.80 -2.01
N SER A 50 4.71 18.69 -2.90
CA SER A 50 4.69 18.38 -4.33
C SER A 50 6.10 18.41 -4.93
N GLY A 51 6.44 17.44 -5.78
CA GLY A 51 7.75 17.37 -6.41
C GLY A 51 7.81 16.49 -7.66
N LYS A 52 8.64 16.93 -8.61
CA LYS A 52 8.92 16.30 -9.90
C LYS A 52 10.44 16.17 -10.04
N ALA A 53 10.91 15.07 -10.63
CA ALA A 53 12.34 14.78 -10.80
C ALA A 53 13.15 14.98 -9.48
N ILE A 54 12.61 14.46 -8.38
CA ILE A 54 13.18 14.61 -7.04
C ILE A 54 14.43 13.72 -6.95
N SER A 55 15.61 14.31 -6.80
CA SER A 55 16.80 13.50 -6.55
C SER A 55 16.70 12.79 -5.19
N LYS A 56 17.16 11.53 -5.11
CA LYS A 56 17.06 10.68 -3.90
C LYS A 56 17.56 11.36 -2.62
N ARG A 57 18.61 12.20 -2.72
CA ARG A 57 19.19 12.94 -1.56
C ARG A 57 18.24 13.96 -0.94
N PHE A 58 17.21 14.39 -1.67
CA PHE A 58 16.21 15.35 -1.19
C PHE A 58 14.90 14.69 -0.74
N ALA A 59 14.74 13.38 -0.93
CA ALA A 59 13.50 12.64 -0.70
C ALA A 59 12.92 12.85 0.71
N ARG A 60 13.77 12.90 1.74
CA ARG A 60 13.34 13.07 3.14
C ARG A 60 12.50 14.33 3.40
N ARG A 61 12.62 15.35 2.56
CA ARG A 61 11.88 16.62 2.65
C ARG A 61 10.44 16.54 2.14
N TYR A 62 10.07 15.41 1.53
CA TYR A 62 8.82 15.25 0.78
C TYR A 62 7.84 14.28 1.43
N TYR A 63 8.19 13.67 2.56
CA TYR A 63 7.28 12.86 3.36
C TYR A 63 7.43 13.17 4.85
N ASP A 64 6.32 13.11 5.58
CA ASP A 64 6.24 13.47 7.00
C ASP A 64 5.54 12.43 7.87
N ALA A 65 4.82 11.49 7.27
CA ALA A 65 4.05 10.49 8.01
C ALA A 65 4.14 9.11 7.37
N ILE A 66 4.02 8.09 8.21
CA ILE A 66 4.04 6.67 7.86
C ILE A 66 2.93 5.91 8.58
N GLY A 67 2.48 4.80 8.01
CA GLY A 67 1.53 3.92 8.68
C GLY A 67 1.54 2.54 8.08
N PHE A 68 1.12 1.55 8.85
CA PHE A 68 0.92 0.20 8.35
C PHE A 68 -0.46 0.05 7.75
N GLY A 69 -0.58 -0.89 6.83
CA GLY A 69 -1.82 -1.21 6.17
C GLY A 69 -1.77 -2.56 5.48
N VAL A 70 -2.82 -2.86 4.74
CA VAL A 70 -2.88 -4.02 3.85
C VAL A 70 -3.42 -3.59 2.49
N THR A 71 -2.86 -4.18 1.44
CA THR A 71 -3.43 -4.13 0.10
C THR A 71 -4.07 -5.47 -0.24
N LEU A 72 -5.32 -5.43 -0.67
CA LEU A 72 -6.11 -6.58 -1.09
C LEU A 72 -6.16 -6.66 -2.61
N TYR A 73 -6.35 -7.89 -3.10
CA TYR A 73 -6.36 -8.23 -4.52
C TYR A 73 -7.39 -9.31 -4.81
N ALA A 74 -8.13 -9.18 -5.90
CA ALA A 74 -8.88 -10.31 -6.45
C ALA A 74 -7.91 -11.22 -7.20
N GLY A 75 -7.41 -12.26 -6.53
CA GLY A 75 -6.39 -13.18 -7.05
C GLY A 75 -6.87 -13.97 -8.27
N ASN A 76 -8.14 -14.39 -8.28
CA ASN A 76 -8.75 -15.11 -9.41
C ASN A 76 -8.86 -14.23 -10.66
N ILE A 77 -9.04 -12.92 -10.50
CA ILE A 77 -9.06 -11.96 -11.60
C ILE A 77 -7.63 -11.67 -12.06
N LEU A 78 -6.70 -11.47 -11.14
CA LEU A 78 -5.30 -11.18 -11.45
C LEU A 78 -4.65 -12.32 -12.26
N ALA A 79 -4.94 -13.57 -11.88
CA ALA A 79 -4.43 -14.77 -12.51
C ALA A 79 -4.86 -14.93 -13.98
N GLN A 80 -5.86 -14.19 -14.46
CA GLN A 80 -6.25 -14.18 -15.87
C GLN A 80 -5.13 -13.63 -16.76
N GLY A 81 -4.24 -12.78 -16.25
CA GLY A 81 -3.08 -12.27 -16.99
C GLY A 81 -3.41 -11.33 -18.15
N GLU A 82 -4.68 -11.00 -18.36
CA GLU A 82 -5.15 -10.07 -19.40
C GLU A 82 -4.79 -8.61 -19.08
N LEU A 83 -4.80 -7.75 -20.11
CA LEU A 83 -4.47 -6.31 -20.04
C LEU A 83 -5.16 -5.58 -18.87
N PHE A 84 -6.42 -5.92 -18.60
CA PHE A 84 -7.26 -5.25 -17.58
C PHE A 84 -7.27 -5.96 -16.22
N SER A 85 -6.59 -7.10 -16.09
CA SER A 85 -6.65 -7.96 -14.89
C SER A 85 -6.11 -7.23 -13.67
N LEU A 86 -5.03 -6.47 -13.79
CA LEU A 86 -4.47 -5.69 -12.68
C LEU A 86 -5.46 -4.64 -12.18
N THR A 87 -6.04 -3.83 -13.07
CA THR A 87 -7.00 -2.79 -12.67
C THR A 87 -8.23 -3.39 -12.00
N ARG A 88 -8.85 -4.41 -12.60
CA ARG A 88 -10.01 -5.09 -12.00
C ARG A 88 -9.68 -5.76 -10.67
N SER A 89 -8.48 -6.32 -10.54
CA SER A 89 -8.03 -6.96 -9.31
C SER A 89 -7.74 -5.99 -8.16
N THR A 90 -7.42 -4.73 -8.47
CA THR A 90 -6.90 -3.79 -7.46
C THR A 90 -7.81 -2.61 -7.19
N SER A 91 -8.77 -2.31 -8.07
CA SER A 91 -9.51 -1.04 -8.07
C SER A 91 -10.96 -1.15 -7.60
N PHE A 92 -11.39 -2.30 -7.08
CA PHE A 92 -12.68 -2.40 -6.41
C PHE A 92 -12.62 -1.79 -5.00
N ASP A 93 -13.77 -1.63 -4.36
CA ASP A 93 -13.89 -0.85 -3.14
C ASP A 93 -13.06 -1.44 -1.98
N ALA A 94 -12.49 -0.54 -1.16
CA ALA A 94 -11.80 -0.86 0.08
C ALA A 94 -10.61 -1.85 -0.03
N THR A 95 -9.94 -1.93 -1.19
CA THR A 95 -8.78 -2.81 -1.38
C THR A 95 -7.47 -2.26 -0.79
N THR A 96 -7.47 -1.07 -0.20
CA THR A 96 -6.31 -0.52 0.50
C THR A 96 -6.74 -0.05 1.90
N VAL A 97 -6.38 -0.80 2.94
CA VAL A 97 -6.74 -0.46 4.32
C VAL A 97 -5.53 0.18 4.99
N ILE A 98 -5.61 1.47 5.31
CA ILE A 98 -4.54 2.21 6.02
C ILE A 98 -5.18 2.98 7.17
N PRO A 99 -5.19 2.41 8.40
CA PRO A 99 -5.75 3.09 9.56
C PRO A 99 -5.05 4.40 9.87
N ILE A 100 -5.83 5.41 10.27
CA ILE A 100 -5.34 6.71 10.75
C ILE A 100 -5.57 6.83 12.27
N PRO A 101 -4.75 7.61 13.01
CA PRO A 101 -3.70 8.51 12.53
C PRO A 101 -2.41 7.81 12.11
N LEU A 102 -1.73 8.38 11.12
CA LEU A 102 -0.38 7.98 10.73
C LEU A 102 0.64 8.44 11.77
N SER A 103 1.73 7.68 11.92
CA SER A 103 2.87 8.03 12.78
C SER A 103 3.81 9.02 12.08
N PRO A 104 4.54 9.86 12.83
CA PRO A 104 5.60 10.70 12.27
C PRO A 104 6.68 9.88 11.56
N ALA A 105 7.17 10.35 10.42
CA ALA A 105 8.17 9.66 9.60
C ALA A 105 9.51 9.42 10.32
N GLU A 106 9.80 10.19 11.37
CA GLU A 106 10.97 10.00 12.23
C GLU A 106 10.95 8.63 12.94
N ARG A 107 9.76 8.04 13.15
CA ARG A 107 9.61 6.72 13.77
C ARG A 107 9.82 5.55 12.81
N LEU A 108 10.16 5.80 11.54
CA LEU A 108 10.33 4.76 10.52
C LEU A 108 11.27 3.63 10.98
N GLN A 109 12.46 3.98 11.48
CA GLN A 109 13.45 2.99 11.87
C GLN A 109 13.03 2.17 13.10
N GLU A 110 12.21 2.74 13.98
CA GLU A 110 11.64 2.06 15.15
C GLU A 110 10.56 1.07 14.71
N LEU A 111 9.63 1.53 13.85
CA LEU A 111 8.44 0.79 13.47
C LEU A 111 8.70 -0.25 12.37
N CYS A 112 9.43 0.12 11.32
CA CYS A 112 9.68 -0.71 10.15
C CYS A 112 11.13 -0.52 9.66
N PRO A 113 12.14 -1.12 10.32
CA PRO A 113 13.54 -0.96 9.93
C PRO A 113 13.89 -1.65 8.61
N ASP A 114 12.98 -2.46 8.08
CA ASP A 114 13.13 -3.16 6.80
C ASP A 114 13.02 -2.17 5.61
N ILE A 115 12.38 -1.02 5.81
CA ILE A 115 12.30 0.08 4.85
C ILE A 115 13.19 1.23 5.29
N THR A 116 14.23 1.53 4.51
CA THR A 116 15.17 2.62 4.82
C THR A 116 14.82 3.92 4.10
N SER A 117 15.28 5.06 4.64
CA SER A 117 15.16 6.37 3.97
C SER A 117 15.83 6.40 2.59
N GLU A 118 16.93 5.64 2.41
CA GLU A 118 17.58 5.51 1.10
C GLU A 118 16.69 4.75 0.12
N HIS A 119 16.05 3.66 0.56
CA HIS A 119 15.13 2.87 -0.23
C HIS A 119 13.95 3.74 -0.70
N ILE A 120 13.31 4.47 0.22
CA ILE A 120 12.24 5.42 -0.11
C ILE A 120 12.74 6.45 -1.14
N GLY A 121 13.94 7.00 -0.94
CA GLY A 121 14.53 7.99 -1.85
C GLY A 121 14.75 7.48 -3.27
N LYS A 122 15.15 6.21 -3.44
CA LYS A 122 15.29 5.57 -4.76
C LYS A 122 13.95 5.51 -5.49
N TRP A 123 12.89 5.10 -4.80
CA TRP A 123 11.55 5.03 -5.40
C TRP A 123 10.97 6.40 -5.69
N MET A 124 11.13 7.37 -4.78
CA MET A 124 10.73 8.74 -5.03
C MET A 124 11.40 9.32 -6.27
N GLU A 125 12.70 9.10 -6.44
CA GLU A 125 13.44 9.54 -7.63
C GLU A 125 12.91 8.87 -8.90
N LYS A 126 12.75 7.53 -8.88
CA LYS A 126 12.21 6.76 -10.00
C LYS A 126 10.80 7.20 -10.40
N ILE A 127 9.88 7.27 -9.44
CA ILE A 127 8.47 7.61 -9.69
C ILE A 127 8.35 9.07 -10.12
N SER A 128 9.02 9.99 -9.40
CA SER A 128 8.89 11.41 -9.67
C SER A 128 9.55 11.85 -10.99
N HIS A 129 10.41 11.01 -11.58
CA HIS A 129 10.95 11.27 -12.91
C HIS A 129 9.83 11.35 -13.96
N ASN A 130 8.85 10.45 -13.89
CA ASN A 130 7.76 10.34 -14.87
C ASN A 130 6.40 10.87 -14.34
N ASN A 131 6.21 10.89 -13.03
CA ASN A 131 4.97 11.36 -12.40
C ASN A 131 5.23 12.56 -11.48
N LEU A 132 4.25 13.45 -11.32
CA LEU A 132 4.31 14.48 -10.28
C LEU A 132 3.82 13.84 -8.98
N LEU A 133 4.66 13.79 -7.94
CA LEU A 133 4.21 13.46 -6.60
C LEU A 133 3.52 14.68 -6.02
N ARG A 134 2.28 14.54 -5.55
CA ARG A 134 1.47 15.62 -4.99
C ARG A 134 1.30 15.45 -3.48
N ILE A 135 1.00 16.55 -2.80
CA ILE A 135 0.61 16.50 -1.39
C ILE A 135 -0.57 15.54 -1.22
N GLY A 136 -0.45 14.61 -0.28
CA GLY A 136 -1.44 13.59 0.00
C GLY A 136 -1.20 12.26 -0.72
N ASP A 137 -0.40 12.23 -1.80
CA ASP A 137 -0.06 10.97 -2.46
C ASP A 137 0.59 10.01 -1.45
N MET A 138 0.36 8.72 -1.63
CA MET A 138 0.89 7.67 -0.75
C MET A 138 1.78 6.73 -1.53
N LEU A 139 3.00 6.52 -1.03
CA LEU A 139 3.85 5.42 -1.48
C LEU A 139 3.58 4.21 -0.59
N ILE A 140 3.13 3.11 -1.17
CA ILE A 140 2.73 1.91 -0.46
C ILE A 140 3.75 0.83 -0.79
N PHE A 141 4.58 0.48 0.18
CA PHE A 141 5.58 -0.58 0.09
C PHE A 141 4.97 -1.87 0.62
N GLU A 142 4.77 -2.87 -0.23
CA GLU A 142 4.42 -4.21 0.26
C GLU A 142 5.62 -4.83 1.01
N LEU A 143 5.36 -5.33 2.20
CA LEU A 143 6.38 -5.81 3.14
C LEU A 143 6.59 -7.32 3.05
N ALA A 144 5.67 -8.05 2.41
CA ALA A 144 5.73 -9.49 2.22
C ALA A 144 5.01 -9.89 0.92
N PRO A 145 5.27 -11.10 0.38
CA PRO A 145 4.48 -11.64 -0.73
C PRO A 145 2.98 -11.68 -0.39
N ARG A 146 2.15 -11.59 -1.42
CA ARG A 146 0.71 -11.81 -1.28
C ARG A 146 0.41 -13.20 -0.74
N SER A 147 -0.50 -13.29 0.22
CA SER A 147 -1.03 -14.54 0.75
C SER A 147 -2.54 -14.63 0.52
N ILE A 148 -3.05 -15.85 0.30
CA ILE A 148 -4.49 -16.09 0.17
C ILE A 148 -5.13 -15.89 1.54
N VAL A 149 -6.26 -15.18 1.55
CA VAL A 149 -7.05 -14.90 2.75
C VAL A 149 -8.24 -15.85 2.83
N ASP A 150 -8.44 -16.47 3.99
CA ASP A 150 -9.66 -17.20 4.30
C ASP A 150 -10.78 -16.20 4.61
N LYS A 151 -11.76 -16.11 3.73
CA LYS A 151 -12.89 -15.18 3.86
C LYS A 151 -13.87 -15.55 4.97
N SER A 152 -13.76 -16.75 5.55
CA SER A 152 -14.59 -17.17 6.68
C SER A 152 -14.05 -16.71 8.03
N LEU A 153 -12.84 -16.14 8.05
CA LEU A 153 -12.15 -15.68 9.25
C LEU A 153 -11.86 -14.17 9.15
N PRO A 154 -11.73 -13.47 10.30
CA PRO A 154 -11.21 -12.12 10.32
C PRO A 154 -9.78 -12.08 9.74
N TYR A 155 -9.48 -11.02 8.98
CA TYR A 155 -8.11 -10.73 8.58
C TYR A 155 -7.44 -9.91 9.68
N THR A 156 -6.32 -10.39 10.19
CA THR A 156 -5.50 -9.69 11.19
C THR A 156 -4.15 -9.32 10.58
N LEU A 157 -3.82 -8.02 10.60
CA LEU A 157 -2.48 -7.56 10.28
C LEU A 157 -1.63 -7.57 11.55
N GLU A 158 -0.60 -8.40 11.53
CA GLU A 158 0.44 -8.40 12.54
C GLU A 158 1.76 -7.88 11.96
N TRP A 159 2.52 -7.18 12.80
CA TRP A 159 3.87 -6.76 12.48
C TRP A 159 4.78 -7.02 13.67
N ARG A 160 5.81 -7.84 13.47
CA ARG A 160 6.83 -8.17 14.49
C ARG A 160 6.24 -8.68 15.82
N GLY A 161 5.17 -9.47 15.74
CA GLY A 161 4.50 -10.06 16.90
C GLY A 161 3.54 -9.11 17.64
N GLN A 162 3.28 -7.93 17.08
CA GLN A 162 2.23 -7.04 17.55
C GLN A 162 1.08 -7.02 16.54
N GLU A 163 -0.14 -7.27 17.03
CA GLU A 163 -1.35 -7.00 16.26
C GLU A 163 -1.51 -5.49 16.05
N LEU A 164 -1.68 -5.09 14.79
CA LEU A 164 -1.88 -3.70 14.42
C LEU A 164 -3.37 -3.38 14.26
N PHE A 165 -4.10 -4.24 13.53
CA PHE A 165 -5.54 -4.16 13.38
C PHE A 165 -6.12 -5.47 12.84
N SER A 166 -7.42 -5.64 12.98
CA SER A 166 -8.18 -6.75 12.41
C SER A 166 -9.52 -6.24 11.86
N PHE A 167 -10.06 -6.92 10.85
CA PHE A 167 -11.40 -6.66 10.31
C PHE A 167 -12.04 -7.96 9.82
N ASN A 168 -13.38 -8.02 9.85
CA ASN A 168 -14.10 -9.17 9.29
C ASN A 168 -14.14 -9.07 7.77
N ILE A 169 -14.16 -10.22 7.11
CA ILE A 169 -14.46 -10.33 5.69
C ILE A 169 -15.88 -10.86 5.59
N CYS A 170 -16.74 -10.08 4.92
CA CYS A 170 -18.15 -10.36 4.74
C CYS A 170 -18.48 -10.61 3.28
#